data_AF-A0A0Q7K679-F1
#
_entry.id   AF-A0A0Q7K679-F1
#
_cell.length_a   1.000
_cell.length_b   1.000
_cell.length_c   1.000
_cell.angle_alpha   90.00
_cell.angle_beta   90.00
_cell.angle_gamma   90.00
#
_symmetry.space_group_name_H-M   'P 1'
#
loop_
_entity.id
_entity.type
_entity.pdbx_description
1 polymer ?
#
loop_
_entity_poly.entity_id
_entity_poly.type
_entity_poly.pdbx_seq_one_letter_code
_entity_poly.pdbx_strand_id
1 'polypeptide(L)'
;MKVMDEPQGGDRLLNALRPLAAALVQGQAPMTPVVQQVVVAAEDAVAAGHSAPQALAVAALPRGTTFAEGEAALLGLLEHNGLHPSAFGPVGSYEALREAFGHGVVQADVFEGRFHERLPTVGAQDLLDRKLAVMFLERDRATDPHLRESWVDTMRALVLTKQDAEASF
;
A
#
# COMPACT_ATOMS: atom_id res chain seq x y z
N MET A 1 -26.51 1.96 -28.27
CA MET A 1 -25.22 1.26 -28.16
C MET A 1 -24.50 1.91 -26.99
N LYS A 2 -24.57 1.28 -25.81
CA LYS A 2 -24.11 1.85 -24.54
C LYS A 2 -22.62 1.50 -24.43
N VAL A 3 -21.75 2.50 -24.51
CA VAL A 3 -20.31 2.33 -24.23
C VAL A 3 -20.23 1.95 -22.75
N MET A 4 -19.85 0.71 -22.47
CA MET A 4 -19.47 0.29 -21.13
C MET A 4 -18.10 0.89 -20.86
N ASP A 5 -18.05 1.88 -19.98
CA ASP A 5 -16.84 2.31 -19.30
C ASP A 5 -16.24 1.10 -18.57
N GLU A 6 -15.11 0.60 -19.05
CA GLU A 6 -14.31 -0.42 -18.39
C GLU A 6 -13.28 0.27 -17.48
N PRO A 7 -13.41 0.21 -16.14
CA PRO A 7 -12.32 0.60 -15.25
C PRO A 7 -11.40 -0.61 -15.08
N GLN A 8 -10.59 -0.98 -16.07
CA GLN A 8 -10.11 -2.39 -16.10
C GLN A 8 -8.60 -2.67 -16.03
N GLY A 9 -7.72 -1.77 -16.48
CA GLY A 9 -6.28 -2.03 -16.43
C GLY A 9 -5.60 -1.58 -15.13
N GLY A 10 -5.66 -0.28 -14.85
CA GLY A 10 -4.94 0.34 -13.73
C GLY A 10 -5.41 -0.11 -12.36
N ASP A 11 -6.73 -0.22 -12.15
CA ASP A 11 -7.30 -0.64 -10.86
C ASP A 11 -6.94 -2.09 -10.52
N ARG A 12 -6.86 -2.98 -11.52
CA ARG A 12 -6.43 -4.37 -11.32
C ARG A 12 -4.95 -4.45 -10.95
N LEU A 13 -4.10 -3.65 -11.61
CA LEU A 13 -2.69 -3.58 -11.30
C LEU A 13 -2.44 -3.10 -9.86
N LEU A 14 -3.09 -2.00 -9.46
CA LEU A 14 -2.99 -1.48 -8.11
C LEU A 14 -3.51 -2.48 -7.06
N ASN A 15 -4.61 -3.18 -7.36
CA ASN A 15 -5.13 -4.23 -6.48
C ASN A 15 -4.19 -5.43 -6.34
N ALA A 16 -3.47 -5.82 -7.41
CA ALA A 16 -2.49 -6.89 -7.36
C ALA A 16 -1.20 -6.49 -6.61
N LEU A 17 -0.84 -5.20 -6.63
CA LEU A 17 0.34 -4.67 -5.93
C LEU A 17 0.16 -4.62 -4.41
N ARG A 18 -1.08 -4.45 -3.91
CA ARG A 18 -1.36 -4.38 -2.47
C ARG A 18 -0.90 -5.62 -1.68
N PRO A 19 -1.24 -6.86 -2.08
CA PRO A 19 -0.72 -8.06 -1.43
C PRO A 19 0.81 -8.16 -1.46
N LEU A 20 1.46 -7.70 -2.53
CA LEU A 20 2.92 -7.72 -2.64
C LEU A 20 3.55 -6.78 -1.63
N ALA A 21 3.07 -5.55 -1.56
CA ALA A 21 3.54 -4.58 -0.60
C ALA A 21 3.24 -5.02 0.86
N ALA A 22 2.07 -5.62 1.11
CA ALA A 22 1.75 -6.20 2.41
C ALA A 22 2.72 -7.34 2.81
N ALA A 23 3.05 -8.24 1.88
CA ALA A 23 3.99 -9.32 2.13
C ALA A 23 5.41 -8.78 2.45
N LEU A 24 5.82 -7.70 1.77
CA LEU A 24 7.09 -7.01 2.04
C LEU A 24 7.11 -6.38 3.45
N VAL A 25 6.01 -5.76 3.87
CA VAL A 25 5.84 -5.20 5.25
C VAL A 25 5.98 -6.27 6.31
N GLN A 26 5.37 -7.43 6.07
CA GLN A 26 5.27 -8.49 7.06
C GLN A 26 6.50 -9.42 7.06
N GLY A 27 7.42 -9.26 6.11
CA GLY A 27 8.56 -10.17 5.91
C GLY A 27 8.12 -11.60 5.64
N GLN A 28 6.94 -11.80 5.03
CA GLN A 28 6.34 -13.12 4.86
C GLN A 28 6.91 -13.85 3.65
N ALA A 29 7.21 -15.14 3.83
CA ALA A 29 7.49 -16.09 2.77
C ALA A 29 6.45 -17.23 2.81
N PRO A 30 5.98 -17.76 1.66
CA PRO A 30 6.49 -17.52 0.29
C PRO A 30 5.75 -16.43 -0.50
N MET A 31 6.51 -15.54 -1.15
CA MET A 31 5.99 -14.45 -2.00
C MET A 31 5.66 -14.86 -3.43
N THR A 32 6.07 -16.05 -3.87
CA THR A 32 5.95 -16.49 -5.27
C THR A 32 4.52 -16.43 -5.82
N PRO A 33 3.46 -16.86 -5.09
CA PRO A 33 2.08 -16.74 -5.59
C PRO A 33 1.66 -15.27 -5.80
N VAL A 34 2.12 -14.38 -4.94
CA VAL A 34 1.82 -12.94 -5.00
C VAL A 34 2.54 -12.28 -6.18
N VAL A 35 3.81 -12.62 -6.39
CA VAL A 35 4.57 -12.15 -7.57
C VAL A 35 3.87 -12.56 -8.86
N GLN A 36 3.35 -13.80 -8.94
CA GLN A 36 2.62 -14.24 -10.13
C GLN A 36 1.34 -13.45 -10.38
N GLN A 37 0.59 -13.09 -9.34
CA GLN A 37 -0.59 -12.23 -9.50
C GLN A 37 -0.23 -10.86 -10.05
N VAL A 38 0.89 -10.28 -9.58
CA VAL A 38 1.39 -8.99 -10.08
C VAL A 38 1.84 -9.08 -11.53
N VAL A 39 2.50 -10.17 -11.93
CA VAL A 39 2.89 -10.40 -13.34
C VAL A 39 1.66 -10.52 -14.23
N VAL A 40 0.64 -11.30 -13.84
CA VAL A 40 -0.64 -11.38 -14.60
C VAL A 40 -1.28 -10.01 -14.74
N ALA A 41 -1.39 -9.26 -13.64
CA ALA A 41 -2.03 -7.95 -13.67
C ALA A 41 -1.25 -6.94 -14.53
N ALA A 42 0.08 -7.03 -14.57
CA ALA A 42 0.91 -6.19 -15.42
C ALA A 42 0.74 -6.54 -16.91
N GLU A 43 0.68 -7.83 -17.27
CA GLU A 43 0.37 -8.28 -18.63
C GLU A 43 -1.00 -7.78 -19.09
N ASP A 44 -2.02 -7.91 -18.24
CA ASP A 44 -3.38 -7.43 -18.51
C ASP A 44 -3.40 -5.90 -18.70
N ALA A 45 -2.70 -5.16 -17.85
CA ALA A 45 -2.59 -3.71 -17.97
C ALA A 45 -1.90 -3.30 -19.28
N VAL A 46 -0.83 -3.98 -19.67
CA VAL A 46 -0.13 -3.76 -20.96
C VAL A 46 -1.04 -4.09 -22.14
N ALA A 47 -1.77 -5.20 -22.09
CA ALA A 47 -2.75 -5.57 -23.11
C ALA A 47 -3.88 -4.55 -23.23
N ALA A 48 -4.26 -3.91 -22.12
CA ALA A 48 -5.21 -2.79 -22.07
C ALA A 48 -4.61 -1.43 -22.50
N GLY A 49 -3.35 -1.39 -22.94
CA GLY A 49 -2.68 -0.19 -23.46
C GLY A 49 -1.84 0.58 -22.42
N HIS A 50 -1.72 0.10 -21.19
CA HIS A 50 -0.89 0.73 -20.18
C HIS A 50 0.60 0.51 -20.48
N SER A 51 1.28 1.55 -20.96
CA SER A 51 2.64 1.47 -21.50
C SER A 51 3.72 2.01 -20.56
N ALA A 52 3.42 2.08 -19.25
CA ALA A 52 4.40 2.52 -18.27
C ALA A 52 5.63 1.57 -18.27
N PRO A 53 6.87 2.09 -18.33
CA PRO A 53 8.08 1.25 -18.37
C PRO A 53 8.16 0.20 -17.26
N GLN A 54 7.66 0.53 -16.08
CA GLN A 54 7.64 -0.35 -14.90
C GLN A 54 6.63 -1.49 -15.06
N ALA A 55 5.45 -1.21 -15.64
CA ALA A 55 4.46 -2.24 -15.93
C ALA A 55 4.98 -3.20 -17.02
N LEU A 56 5.64 -2.68 -18.05
CA LEU A 56 6.29 -3.49 -19.09
C LEU A 56 7.42 -4.37 -18.54
N ALA A 57 8.25 -3.83 -17.64
CA ALA A 57 9.34 -4.59 -17.02
C ALA A 57 8.82 -5.77 -16.21
N VAL A 58 7.71 -5.60 -15.47
CA VAL A 58 7.08 -6.67 -14.71
C VAL A 58 6.34 -7.66 -15.60
N ALA A 59 5.63 -7.19 -16.64
CA ALA A 59 4.96 -8.05 -17.61
C ALA A 59 5.94 -8.93 -18.41
N ALA A 60 7.20 -8.53 -18.53
CA ALA A 60 8.25 -9.30 -19.19
C ALA A 60 8.87 -10.41 -18.31
N LEU A 61 8.52 -10.47 -17.01
CA LEU A 61 9.06 -11.49 -16.12
C LEU A 61 8.50 -12.89 -16.44
N PRO A 62 9.32 -13.95 -16.45
CA PRO A 62 8.83 -15.31 -16.63
C PRO A 62 7.80 -15.74 -15.56
N ARG A 63 6.86 -16.60 -15.94
CA ARG A 63 6.02 -17.31 -14.96
C ARG A 63 6.90 -18.14 -14.02
N GLY A 64 6.58 -18.14 -12.74
CA GLY A 64 7.38 -18.77 -11.69
C GLY A 64 8.51 -17.90 -11.11
N THR A 65 8.76 -16.71 -11.68
CA THR A 65 9.74 -15.74 -11.13
C THR A 65 9.50 -15.53 -9.64
N THR A 66 10.57 -15.69 -8.86
CA THR A 66 10.60 -15.40 -7.43
C THR A 66 10.74 -13.91 -7.19
N PHE A 67 10.44 -13.45 -5.97
CA PHE A 67 10.64 -12.05 -5.62
C PHE A 67 12.09 -11.60 -5.85
N ALA A 68 13.08 -12.40 -5.43
CA ALA A 68 14.50 -12.06 -5.57
C ALA A 68 14.95 -11.93 -7.03
N GLU A 69 14.40 -12.74 -7.93
CA GLU A 69 14.72 -12.67 -9.37
C GLU A 69 14.06 -11.45 -10.06
N GLY A 70 12.87 -11.04 -9.59
CA GLY A 70 12.11 -9.92 -10.15
C GLY A 70 12.20 -8.61 -9.36
N GLU A 71 13.03 -8.56 -8.31
CA GLU A 71 12.97 -7.55 -7.25
C GLU A 71 12.99 -6.11 -7.81
N ALA A 72 13.98 -5.77 -8.63
CA ALA A 72 14.10 -4.42 -9.18
C ALA A 72 12.87 -3.97 -9.99
N ALA A 73 12.29 -4.87 -10.79
CA ALA A 73 11.10 -4.56 -11.59
C ALA A 73 9.86 -4.39 -10.71
N LEU A 74 9.69 -5.28 -9.73
CA LEU A 74 8.58 -5.25 -8.77
C LEU A 74 8.63 -4.02 -7.87
N LEU A 75 9.80 -3.68 -7.33
CA LEU A 75 10.01 -2.49 -6.52
C LEU A 75 9.78 -1.22 -7.34
N GLY A 76 10.29 -1.15 -8.57
CA GLY A 76 10.07 -0.02 -9.45
C GLY A 76 8.59 0.18 -9.79
N LEU A 77 7.84 -0.91 -9.98
CA LEU A 77 6.39 -0.85 -10.20
C LEU A 77 5.63 -0.40 -8.96
N LEU A 78 6.03 -0.86 -7.78
CA LEU A 78 5.48 -0.39 -6.51
C LEU A 78 5.71 1.12 -6.34
N GLU A 79 6.94 1.61 -6.49
CA GLU A 79 7.27 3.03 -6.39
C GLU A 79 6.52 3.88 -7.42
N HIS A 80 6.40 3.41 -8.66
CA HIS A 80 5.64 4.10 -9.70
C HIS A 80 4.16 4.31 -9.33
N ASN A 81 3.62 3.43 -8.49
CA ASN A 81 2.24 3.51 -7.99
C ASN A 81 2.15 4.11 -6.58
N GLY A 82 3.19 4.81 -6.11
CA GLY A 82 3.21 5.45 -4.78
C GLY A 82 3.36 4.47 -3.61
N LEU A 83 3.76 3.21 -3.88
CA LEU A 83 3.94 2.19 -2.86
C LEU A 83 5.42 2.05 -2.55
N HIS A 84 5.96 2.88 -1.67
CA HIS A 84 7.40 2.93 -1.41
C HIS A 84 7.91 1.74 -0.57
N PRO A 85 8.68 0.79 -1.15
CA PRO A 85 9.07 -0.44 -0.46
C PRO A 85 10.03 -0.22 0.72
N SER A 86 10.79 0.88 0.67
CA SER A 86 11.67 1.33 1.75
C SER A 86 10.92 1.63 3.05
N ALA A 87 9.60 1.81 3.02
CA ALA A 87 8.73 1.93 4.21
C ALA A 87 8.67 0.67 5.08
N PHE A 88 8.94 -0.50 4.48
CA PHE A 88 8.40 -1.78 4.95
C PHE A 88 9.38 -2.61 5.78
N GLY A 89 10.64 -2.16 5.90
CA GLY A 89 11.66 -2.79 6.75
C GLY A 89 11.72 -2.21 8.17
N PRO A 90 12.51 -2.81 9.09
CA PRO A 90 12.76 -2.28 10.44
C PRO A 90 13.40 -0.87 10.40
N VAL A 91 14.13 -0.55 9.33
CA VAL A 91 14.78 0.75 9.06
C VAL A 91 13.87 1.69 8.24
N GLY A 92 12.67 1.24 7.85
CA GLY A 92 11.77 2.03 7.02
C GLY A 92 11.26 3.27 7.72
N SER A 93 11.12 4.38 6.98
CA SER A 93 10.72 5.65 7.56
C SER A 93 9.30 5.56 8.10
N TYR A 94 9.07 6.21 9.24
CA TYR A 94 7.75 6.29 9.87
C TYR A 94 6.72 6.94 8.94
N GLU A 95 7.15 7.90 8.12
CA GLU A 95 6.32 8.54 7.08
C GLU A 95 5.83 7.54 6.03
N ALA A 96 6.72 6.72 5.49
CA ALA A 96 6.35 5.80 4.43
C ALA A 96 5.48 4.63 4.96
N LEU A 97 5.61 4.29 6.25
CA LEU A 97 4.65 3.41 6.94
C LEU A 97 3.24 4.03 7.01
N ARG A 98 3.13 5.33 7.35
CA ARG A 98 1.84 6.05 7.37
C ARG A 98 1.22 6.04 5.97
N GLU A 99 1.98 6.43 4.95
CA GLU A 99 1.55 6.44 3.56
C GLU A 99 0.95 5.10 3.10
N ALA A 100 1.66 4.01 3.36
CA ALA A 100 1.19 2.69 2.98
C ALA A 100 -0.09 2.27 3.70
N PHE A 101 -0.26 2.67 4.96
CA PHE A 101 -1.54 2.50 5.64
C PHE A 101 -2.65 3.30 4.94
N GLY A 102 -2.39 4.56 4.57
CA GLY A 102 -3.31 5.41 3.81
C GLY A 102 -3.81 4.77 2.52
N HIS A 103 -2.90 4.15 1.74
CA HIS A 103 -3.23 3.44 0.50
C HIS A 103 -3.87 2.05 0.69
N GLY A 104 -4.05 1.61 1.95
CA GLY A 104 -4.63 0.32 2.29
C GLY A 104 -3.71 -0.88 2.03
N VAL A 105 -2.41 -0.63 1.88
CA VAL A 105 -1.39 -1.68 1.75
C VAL A 105 -1.24 -2.46 3.05
N VAL A 106 -1.22 -1.73 4.17
CA VAL A 106 -1.04 -2.31 5.50
C VAL A 106 -2.40 -2.43 6.18
N GLN A 107 -2.67 -3.61 6.75
CA GLN A 107 -3.85 -3.84 7.57
C GLN A 107 -3.78 -3.00 8.84
N ALA A 108 -4.94 -2.55 9.34
CA ALA A 108 -4.99 -1.64 10.49
C ALA A 108 -4.24 -2.20 11.71
N ASP A 109 -4.39 -3.48 12.03
CA ASP A 109 -3.73 -4.10 13.19
C ASP A 109 -2.21 -4.15 13.04
N VAL A 110 -1.73 -4.40 11.82
CA VAL A 110 -0.28 -4.44 11.52
C VAL A 110 0.30 -3.04 11.60
N PHE A 111 -0.42 -2.05 11.04
CA PHE A 111 -0.01 -0.66 11.11
C PHE A 111 -0.02 -0.16 12.55
N GLU A 112 -1.06 -0.44 13.33
CA GLU A 112 -1.22 -0.01 14.72
C GLU A 112 -0.06 -0.47 15.61
N GLY A 113 0.32 -1.75 15.53
CA GLY A 113 1.49 -2.26 16.25
C GLY A 113 2.77 -1.50 15.92
N ARG A 114 3.03 -1.26 14.63
CA ARG A 114 4.21 -0.52 14.16
C ARG A 114 4.15 0.98 14.44
N PHE A 115 2.94 1.54 14.41
CA PHE A 115 2.66 2.93 14.73
C PHE A 115 3.05 3.19 16.17
N HIS A 116 2.64 2.35 17.12
CA HIS A 116 3.03 2.50 18.52
C HIS A 116 4.52 2.29 18.78
N GLU A 117 5.17 1.36 18.06
CA GLU A 117 6.62 1.15 18.14
C GLU A 117 7.43 2.38 17.68
N ARG A 118 6.89 3.13 16.70
CA ARG A 118 7.61 4.22 16.00
C ARG A 118 7.06 5.61 16.30
N LEU A 119 6.02 5.71 17.12
CA LEU A 119 5.37 6.97 17.44
C LEU A 119 6.40 7.91 18.09
N PRO A 120 6.61 9.12 17.55
CA PRO A 120 7.49 10.08 18.18
C PRO A 120 7.08 10.36 19.63
N THR A 121 8.04 10.77 20.46
CA THR A 121 7.73 11.26 21.81
C THR A 121 6.72 12.41 21.73
N VAL A 122 5.86 12.57 22.75
CA VAL A 122 4.72 13.51 22.74
C VAL A 122 5.08 14.92 22.22
N GLY A 123 6.24 15.46 22.58
CA GLY A 123 6.69 16.79 22.14
C GLY A 123 7.10 16.90 20.66
N ALA A 124 7.31 15.77 19.99
CA ALA A 124 7.69 15.66 18.58
C ALA A 124 6.56 15.13 17.69
N GLN A 125 5.41 14.78 18.26
CA GLN A 125 4.24 14.32 17.50
C GLN A 125 3.62 15.47 16.72
N ASP A 126 3.34 15.23 15.45
CA ASP A 126 2.56 16.15 14.64
C ASP A 126 1.05 16.04 14.96
N LEU A 127 0.22 16.83 14.26
CA LEU A 127 -1.22 16.78 14.46
C LEU A 127 -1.85 15.46 13.98
N LEU A 128 -1.28 14.84 12.94
CA LEU A 128 -1.76 13.57 12.40
C LEU A 128 -1.49 12.44 13.38
N ASP A 129 -0.29 12.38 13.95
CA ASP A 129 0.10 11.38 14.95
C ASP A 129 -0.85 11.38 16.14
N ARG A 130 -1.16 12.57 16.67
CA ARG A 130 -2.12 12.73 17.78
C ARG A 130 -3.53 12.29 17.38
N LYS A 131 -3.98 12.64 16.18
CA LYS A 131 -5.31 12.25 15.68
C LYS A 131 -5.41 10.74 15.49
N LEU A 132 -4.41 10.11 14.87
CA LEU A 132 -4.36 8.67 14.68
C LEU A 132 -4.38 7.93 16.02
N ALA A 133 -3.59 8.37 17.00
CA ALA A 133 -3.58 7.78 18.34
C ALA A 133 -4.96 7.83 19.03
N VAL A 134 -5.70 8.93 18.88
CA VAL A 134 -7.08 9.04 19.40
C VAL A 134 -8.03 8.12 18.62
N MET A 135 -7.91 8.06 17.30
CA MET A 135 -8.78 7.23 16.46
C MET A 135 -8.57 5.73 16.70
N PHE A 136 -7.35 5.26 16.97
CA PHE A 136 -7.10 3.89 17.41
C PHE A 136 -7.80 3.58 18.74
N LEU A 137 -7.72 4.50 19.72
CA LEU A 137 -8.42 4.34 20.98
C LEU A 137 -9.96 4.27 20.80
N GLU A 138 -10.53 5.07 19.91
CA GLU A 138 -11.97 5.05 19.61
C GLU A 138 -12.38 3.77 18.86
N ARG A 139 -11.53 3.28 17.94
CA ARG A 139 -11.71 1.98 17.27
C ARG A 139 -11.74 0.83 18.28
N ASP A 140 -10.82 0.81 19.22
CA ASP A 140 -10.74 -0.24 20.25
C ASP A 140 -11.95 -0.26 21.18
N ARG A 141 -12.50 0.93 21.47
CA ARG A 141 -13.72 1.09 22.27
C ARG A 141 -14.99 0.67 21.53
N ALA A 142 -15.01 0.77 20.21
CA ALA A 142 -16.17 0.38 19.42
C ALA A 142 -16.41 -1.14 19.55
N THR A 143 -17.65 -1.53 19.86
CA THR A 143 -18.05 -2.95 19.92
C THR A 143 -18.66 -3.44 18.61
N ASP A 144 -19.13 -2.53 17.75
CA ASP A 144 -19.68 -2.83 16.43
C ASP A 144 -18.55 -2.98 15.39
N PRO A 145 -18.43 -4.13 14.71
CA PRO A 145 -17.44 -4.35 13.65
C PRO A 145 -17.50 -3.32 12.51
N HIS A 146 -18.70 -2.89 12.10
CA HIS A 146 -18.84 -1.91 11.02
C HIS A 146 -18.36 -0.53 11.44
N LEU A 147 -18.57 -0.18 12.72
CA LEU A 147 -18.03 1.05 13.27
C LEU A 147 -16.50 0.99 13.34
N ARG A 148 -15.92 -0.15 13.72
CA ARG A 148 -14.45 -0.34 13.67
C ARG A 148 -13.88 -0.16 12.27
N GLU A 149 -14.54 -0.73 11.26
CA GLU A 149 -14.12 -0.61 9.86
C GLU A 149 -14.21 0.86 9.38
N SER A 150 -15.30 1.56 9.68
CA SER A 150 -15.43 2.97 9.28
C SER A 150 -14.40 3.89 9.93
N TRP A 151 -13.94 3.58 11.15
CA TRP A 151 -12.80 4.27 11.76
C TRP A 151 -11.52 4.04 10.96
N VAL A 152 -11.24 2.81 10.50
CA VAL A 152 -10.06 2.51 9.68
C VAL A 152 -10.12 3.30 8.37
N ASP A 153 -11.25 3.33 7.68
CA ASP A 153 -11.41 4.10 6.44
C ASP A 153 -11.19 5.60 6.67
N THR A 154 -11.69 6.13 7.79
CA THR A 154 -11.47 7.53 8.17
C THR A 154 -9.99 7.82 8.45
N MET A 155 -9.29 6.91 9.14
CA MET A 155 -7.85 7.06 9.40
C MET A 155 -7.04 7.05 8.09
N ARG A 156 -7.39 6.16 7.15
CA ARG A 156 -6.75 6.08 5.84
C ARG A 156 -6.91 7.37 5.05
N ALA A 157 -8.14 7.87 4.96
CA ALA A 157 -8.42 9.14 4.29
C ALA A 157 -7.67 10.32 4.91
N LEU A 158 -7.55 10.34 6.25
CA LEU A 158 -6.84 11.38 6.98
C LEU A 158 -5.34 11.41 6.64
N VAL A 159 -4.71 10.23 6.51
CA VAL A 159 -3.31 10.14 6.09
C VAL A 159 -3.13 10.73 4.69
N LEU A 160 -3.92 10.28 3.72
CA LEU A 160 -3.82 10.73 2.33
C LEU A 160 -4.03 12.24 2.19
N THR A 161 -5.02 12.79 2.92
CA THR A 161 -5.32 14.23 2.89
C THR A 161 -4.15 15.10 3.35
N LYS A 162 -3.38 14.65 4.36
CA LYS A 162 -2.21 15.41 4.85
C LYS A 162 -1.07 15.39 3.84
N GLN A 163 -0.90 14.28 3.12
CA GLN A 163 0.16 14.14 2.12
C GLN A 163 -0.09 15.05 0.90
N ASP A 164 -1.34 15.14 0.43
CA ASP A 164 -1.69 16.05 -0.66
C ASP A 164 -1.40 17.53 -0.32
N ALA A 165 -1.60 17.89 0.95
CA ALA A 165 -1.31 19.23 1.45
C ALA A 165 0.21 19.51 1.53
N GLU A 166 1.03 18.49 1.80
CA GLU A 166 2.50 18.62 1.89
C GLU A 166 3.17 18.56 0.51
N ALA A 167 2.59 17.87 -0.47
CA ALA A 167 3.08 17.80 -1.85
C ALA A 167 2.78 19.05 -2.70
N SER A 168 1.94 19.96 -2.21
CA SER A 168 1.50 21.17 -2.92
C SER A 168 2.36 22.43 -2.64
N PHE A 169 3.50 22.28 -1.97
CA PHE A 169 4.45 23.35 -1.63
C PHE A 169 5.83 23.11 -2.25
#